data_AF-A0A7J9PZW5-F1
#
_entry.id   AF-A0A7J9PZW5-F1
#
_cell.length_a   1.000
_cell.length_b   1.000
_cell.length_c   1.000
_cell.angle_alpha   90.00
_cell.angle_beta   90.00
_cell.angle_gamma   90.00
#
_symmetry.space_group_name_H-M   'P 1'
#
loop_
_entity.id
_entity.type
_entity.pdbx_description
1 polymer ?
#
loop_
_entity_poly.entity_id
_entity_poly.type
_entity_poly.pdbx_seq_one_letter_code
_entity_poly.pdbx_strand_id
1 'polypeptide(L)'
;MLINLKRLSVLSSYGVYMATLTEREQDIMELLKGGKSIVEIARQYKVHRNSVSRSLTNITKKIKDIEEDVEFLARIGFVEIKEGKLEFISRSRDPKALAQTGLTK
;
A
#
# COMPACT_ATOMS: atom_id res chain seq x y z
N MET A 1 9.59 -16.04 -3.37
CA MET A 1 8.82 -15.03 -2.61
C MET A 1 7.51 -14.80 -3.36
N LEU A 2 6.45 -15.50 -2.97
CA LEU A 2 5.12 -15.32 -3.57
C LEU A 2 4.49 -14.09 -2.92
N ILE A 3 4.25 -13.05 -3.72
CA ILE A 3 3.52 -11.87 -3.27
C ILE A 3 2.07 -12.32 -3.10
N ASN A 4 1.56 -12.20 -1.88
CA ASN A 4 0.18 -12.57 -1.58
C ASN A 4 -0.75 -11.52 -2.22
N LEU A 5 -1.35 -11.87 -3.37
CA LEU A 5 -2.24 -10.99 -4.13
C LEU A 5 -3.45 -10.49 -3.31
N LYS A 6 -3.88 -11.22 -2.28
CA LYS A 6 -4.92 -10.74 -1.34
C LYS A 6 -4.47 -9.56 -0.49
N ARG A 7 -3.16 -9.45 -0.20
CA ARG A 7 -2.61 -8.36 0.61
C ARG A 7 -2.56 -7.04 -0.19
N LEU A 8 -2.28 -7.15 -1.49
CA LEU A 8 -2.36 -6.05 -2.45
C LEU A 8 -3.79 -5.55 -2.67
N SER A 9 -4.79 -6.43 -2.66
CA SER A 9 -6.20 -6.00 -2.78
C SER A 9 -6.67 -5.19 -1.57
N VAL A 10 -6.15 -5.49 -0.37
CA VAL A 10 -6.46 -4.73 0.84
C VAL A 10 -5.91 -3.31 0.75
N LEU A 11 -4.69 -3.14 0.24
CA LEU A 11 -4.07 -1.82 0.07
C LEU A 11 -4.63 -1.01 -1.11
N SER A 12 -5.09 -1.70 -2.15
CA SER A 12 -5.84 -1.08 -3.26
C SER A 12 -7.14 -0.42 -2.76
N SER A 13 -7.78 -0.97 -1.71
CA SER A 13 -8.99 -0.39 -1.12
C SER A 13 -8.72 0.86 -0.29
N TYR A 14 -7.48 1.08 0.15
CA TYR A 14 -7.10 2.26 0.94
C TYR A 14 -6.78 3.51 0.10
N GLY A 15 -6.70 3.43 -1.23
CA GLY A 15 -6.39 4.59 -2.10
C GLY A 15 -4.96 5.15 -1.95
N VAL A 16 -4.24 4.78 -0.88
CA VAL A 16 -2.84 5.15 -0.60
C VAL A 16 -1.89 4.55 -1.64
N TYR A 17 -2.28 3.44 -2.26
CA TYR A 17 -1.47 2.68 -3.21
C TYR A 17 -0.99 3.50 -4.43
N MET A 18 -1.84 4.39 -4.96
CA MET A 18 -1.49 5.14 -6.18
C MET A 18 -0.58 6.35 -5.88
N ALA A 19 -0.60 6.90 -4.67
CA ALA A 19 0.18 8.10 -4.35
C ALA A 19 1.69 7.82 -4.19
N THR A 20 2.06 6.61 -3.74
CA THR A 20 3.45 6.29 -3.34
C THR A 20 4.26 5.57 -4.42
N LEU A 21 3.58 5.03 -5.44
CA LEU A 21 4.21 4.34 -6.56
C LEU A 21 4.51 5.30 -7.70
N THR A 22 5.66 5.10 -8.35
CA THR A 22 5.99 5.81 -9.59
C THR A 22 5.09 5.32 -10.73
N GLU A 23 4.91 6.11 -11.80
CA GLU A 23 4.11 5.73 -12.98
C GLU A 23 4.51 4.34 -13.52
N ARG A 24 5.81 4.07 -13.58
CA ARG A 24 6.34 2.77 -14.01
C ARG A 24 5.93 1.62 -13.06
N GLU A 25 5.97 1.86 -11.76
CA GLU A 25 5.59 0.85 -10.76
C GLU A 25 4.07 0.59 -10.78
N GLN A 26 3.27 1.64 -11.00
CA GLN A 26 1.82 1.52 -11.19
C GLN A 26 1.49 0.67 -12.43
N ASP A 27 2.10 0.97 -13.57
CA ASP A 27 1.85 0.24 -14.83
C ASP A 27 2.31 -1.24 -14.72
N ILE A 28 3.47 -1.52 -14.12
CA ILE A 28 3.90 -2.90 -13.81
C ILE A 28 2.84 -3.64 -12.98
N MET A 29 2.22 -2.96 -12.02
CA MET A 29 1.23 -3.55 -11.13
C MET A 29 -0.12 -3.76 -11.79
N GLU A 30 -0.55 -2.86 -12.67
CA GLU A 30 -1.73 -3.06 -13.51
C GLU A 30 -1.56 -4.24 -14.45
N LEU A 31 -0.38 -4.38 -15.08
CA LEU A 31 -0.06 -5.53 -15.94
C LEU A 31 -0.09 -6.84 -15.16
N LEU A 32 0.45 -6.86 -13.93
CA LEU A 32 0.38 -8.02 -13.03
C LEU A 32 -1.08 -8.34 -12.63
N LYS A 33 -1.90 -7.32 -12.33
CA LYS A 33 -3.33 -7.49 -12.01
C LYS A 33 -4.11 -8.04 -13.21
N GLY A 34 -3.72 -7.64 -14.42
CA GLY A 34 -4.23 -8.19 -15.67
C GLY A 34 -3.73 -9.60 -16.02
N GLY A 35 -2.94 -10.23 -15.14
CA GLY A 35 -2.48 -11.61 -15.30
C GLY A 35 -1.20 -11.79 -16.12
N LYS A 36 -0.52 -10.70 -16.52
CA LYS A 36 0.77 -10.83 -17.23
C LYS A 36 1.87 -11.30 -16.30
N SER A 37 2.72 -12.18 -16.79
CA SER A 37 3.91 -12.63 -16.09
C SER A 37 5.04 -11.58 -16.12
N ILE A 38 5.97 -11.68 -15.16
CA ILE A 38 7.19 -10.86 -15.11
C ILE A 38 7.97 -10.92 -16.44
N VAL A 39 7.98 -12.08 -17.11
CA VAL A 39 8.68 -12.28 -18.38
C VAL A 39 8.03 -11.48 -19.50
N GLU A 40 6.70 -11.50 -19.57
CA GLU A 40 5.94 -10.74 -20.57
C GLU A 40 6.06 -9.23 -20.34
N ILE A 41 6.01 -8.80 -19.08
CA ILE A 41 6.23 -7.40 -18.70
C ILE A 41 7.65 -6.97 -19.10
N ALA A 42 8.67 -7.77 -18.79
CA ALA A 42 10.05 -7.46 -19.14
C ALA A 42 10.24 -7.32 -20.67
N ARG A 43 9.61 -8.20 -21.45
CA ARG A 43 9.59 -8.11 -22.92
C ARG A 43 8.91 -6.83 -23.40
N GLN A 44 7.75 -6.48 -22.84
CA GLN A 44 7.00 -5.28 -23.21
C GLN A 44 7.83 -3.99 -23.01
N TYR A 45 8.55 -3.89 -21.89
CA TYR A 45 9.43 -2.74 -21.63
C TYR A 45 10.83 -2.84 -22.24
N LYS A 46 11.14 -3.91 -22.98
CA LYS A 46 12.48 -4.20 -23.51
C LYS A 46 13.59 -4.14 -22.44
N VAL A 47 13.28 -4.61 -21.22
CA VAL A 47 14.22 -4.66 -20.10
C VAL A 47 14.52 -6.10 -19.70
N HIS A 48 15.60 -6.30 -18.96
CA HIS A 48 15.89 -7.60 -18.37
C HIS A 48 14.86 -7.94 -17.27
N ARG A 49 14.52 -9.23 -17.12
CA ARG A 49 13.58 -9.73 -16.08
C ARG A 49 13.93 -9.23 -14.68
N ASN A 50 15.23 -9.20 -14.36
CA ASN A 50 15.72 -8.71 -13.07
C ASN A 50 15.33 -7.25 -12.79
N SER A 51 15.18 -6.41 -13.83
CA SER A 51 14.71 -5.03 -13.64
C SER A 51 13.28 -5.00 -13.13
N VAL A 52 12.39 -5.82 -13.71
CA VAL A 52 11.00 -5.93 -13.26
C VAL A 52 10.93 -6.52 -11.87
N SER A 53 11.73 -7.56 -11.58
CA SER A 53 11.81 -8.14 -10.24
C SER A 53 12.29 -7.12 -9.19
N ARG A 54 13.25 -6.25 -9.53
CA ARG A 54 13.69 -5.17 -8.63
C ARG A 54 12.59 -4.15 -8.36
N SER A 55 11.88 -3.70 -9.40
CA SER A 55 10.71 -2.83 -9.23
C SER A 55 9.68 -3.47 -8.30
N LEU A 56 9.43 -4.77 -8.45
CA LEU A 56 8.49 -5.50 -7.62
C LEU A 56 8.93 -5.59 -6.14
N THR A 57 10.23 -5.81 -5.90
CA THR A 57 10.80 -5.74 -4.54
C THR A 57 10.61 -4.35 -3.93
N ASN A 58 10.85 -3.29 -4.70
CA ASN A 58 10.67 -1.91 -4.22
C ASN A 58 9.20 -1.62 -3.89
N ILE A 59 8.26 -2.03 -4.76
CA ILE A 59 6.82 -1.94 -4.52
C ILE A 59 6.46 -2.65 -3.21
N THR A 60 6.96 -3.87 -3.00
CA THR A 60 6.67 -4.66 -1.80
C THR A 60 7.20 -3.98 -0.53
N LYS A 61 8.37 -3.34 -0.58
CA LYS A 61 8.91 -2.57 0.55
C LYS A 61 8.03 -1.36 0.88
N LYS A 62 7.69 -0.55 -0.12
CA LYS A 62 6.79 0.61 0.06
C LYS A 62 5.45 0.21 0.67
N ILE A 63 4.89 -0.91 0.22
CA ILE A 63 3.66 -1.49 0.78
C ILE A 63 3.84 -1.82 2.27
N LYS A 64 4.94 -2.49 2.63
CA LYS A 64 5.22 -2.85 4.03
C LYS A 64 5.35 -1.61 4.90
N ASP A 65 6.04 -0.58 4.42
CA ASP A 65 6.22 0.68 5.14
C ASP A 65 4.84 1.36 5.37
N ILE A 66 3.97 1.39 4.35
CA ILE A 66 2.60 1.91 4.49
C ILE A 66 1.76 1.09 5.46
N GLU A 67 1.85 -0.25 5.43
CA GLU A 67 1.15 -1.11 6.38
C GLU A 67 1.56 -0.80 7.83
N GLU A 68 2.87 -0.66 8.09
CA GLU A 68 3.40 -0.30 9.40
C GLU A 68 2.92 1.09 9.85
N ASP A 69 2.92 2.07 8.94
CA ASP A 69 2.40 3.42 9.20
C ASP A 69 0.90 3.40 9.53
N VAL A 70 0.09 2.67 8.76
CA VAL A 70 -1.36 2.54 8.99
C VAL A 70 -1.65 1.84 10.31
N GLU A 71 -0.95 0.74 10.62
CA GLU A 71 -1.07 0.05 11.90
C GLU A 71 -0.70 0.96 13.08
N PHE A 72 0.38 1.74 12.94
CA PHE A 72 0.78 2.71 13.93
C PHE A 72 -0.30 3.78 14.15
N LEU A 73 -0.80 4.38 13.06
CA LEU A 73 -1.84 5.41 13.10
C LEU A 73 -3.16 4.87 13.69
N ALA A 74 -3.50 3.62 13.40
CA ALA A 74 -4.68 2.97 13.94
C ALA A 74 -4.53 2.75 15.45
N ARG A 75 -3.35 2.29 15.88
CA ARG A 75 -3.04 2.07 17.30
C ARG A 75 -3.13 3.34 18.14
N ILE A 76 -2.75 4.50 17.59
CA ILE A 76 -2.86 5.79 18.29
C ILE A 76 -4.25 6.44 18.14
N GLY A 77 -5.23 5.74 17.56
CA GLY A 77 -6.60 6.22 17.40
C GLY A 77 -6.74 7.36 16.38
N PHE A 78 -5.80 7.49 15.44
CA PHE A 78 -5.83 8.52 14.41
C PHE A 78 -6.62 8.10 13.17
N VAL A 79 -6.55 6.81 12.83
CA VAL A 79 -7.26 6.22 11.69
C VAL A 79 -8.03 4.98 12.11
N GLU A 80 -9.15 4.72 11.45
CA GLU A 80 -9.95 3.51 11.59
C GLU A 80 -10.05 2.83 10.23
N ILE A 81 -10.06 1.50 10.24
CA ILE A 81 -10.31 0.71 9.03
C ILE A 81 -11.78 0.29 9.05
N LYS A 82 -12.61 0.93 8.20
CA LYS A 82 -14.04 0.63 8.05
C LYS A 82 -14.34 0.18 6.64
N GLU A 83 -14.94 -0.99 6.48
CA GLU A 83 -15.31 -1.57 5.17
C GLU A 83 -14.14 -1.62 4.16
N GLY A 84 -12.92 -1.84 4.65
CA GLY A 84 -11.71 -1.85 3.82
C GLY A 84 -11.24 -0.45 3.36
N LYS A 85 -11.80 0.62 3.89
CA LYS A 85 -11.36 2.00 3.70
C LYS A 85 -10.69 2.52 4.96
N LEU A 86 -9.72 3.41 4.77
CA LEU A 86 -9.02 4.09 5.85
C LEU A 86 -9.73 5.42 6.10
N GLU A 87 -10.36 5.54 7.26
CA GLU A 87 -11.05 6.74 7.69
C GLU A 87 -10.23 7.44 8.77
N PHE A 88 -9.99 8.74 8.60
CA PHE A 88 -9.36 9.53 9.66
C PHE A 88 -10.41 9.84 10.73
N ILE A 89 -10.19 9.35 11.95
CA ILE A 89 -11.14 9.49 13.06
C ILE A 89 -11.22 10.96 13.53
N SER A 90 -10.12 11.71 13.39
CA SER A 90 -10.05 13.10 13.86
C SER A 90 -9.95 14.12 12.72
N ARG A 91 -10.77 15.17 12.80
CA ARG A 91 -10.65 16.39 11.97
C ARG A 91 -9.53 17.33 12.44
N SER A 92 -8.96 17.10 13.63
CA SER A 92 -7.88 17.90 14.20
C SER A 92 -6.62 17.06 14.42
N ARG A 93 -5.48 17.58 13.96
CA ARG A 93 -4.15 16.98 14.15
C ARG A 93 -3.60 17.16 15.57
N ASP A 94 -4.40 17.67 16.51
CA ASP A 94 -3.95 17.99 17.87
C ASP A 94 -3.87 16.73 18.75
N PRO A 95 -2.68 16.36 19.25
CA PRO A 95 -2.50 15.22 20.14
C PRO A 95 -3.33 15.30 21.43
N LYS A 96 -3.70 16.51 21.88
CA LYS A 96 -4.54 16.70 23.08
C LYS A 96 -6.00 16.31 22.87
N ALA A 97 -6.50 16.41 21.63
CA ALA A 97 -7.84 15.95 21.29
C ALA A 97 -7.94 14.42 21.28
N LEU A 98 -6.85 13.73 20.92
CA LEU A 98 -6.75 12.26 20.97
C LEU A 98 -6.69 11.72 22.41
N ALA A 99 -6.18 12.50 23.37
CA ALA A 99 -6.16 12.13 24.78
C ALA A 99 -7.55 12.20 25.46
N GLN A 100 -8.50 12.95 24.89
CA GLN A 100 -9.86 13.12 25.43
C GLN A 100 -10.85 12.04 24.96
N THR A 101 -10.54 11.26 23.92
CA THR A 101 -11.45 10.23 23.37
C THR A 101 -11.45 8.92 24.15
N GLY A 102 -10.67 8.79 25.22
CA GLY A 102 -10.82 7.68 26.18
C GLY A 102 -10.47 6.29 25.64
N LEU A 103 -9.70 6.17 24.54
CA LEU A 103 -9.23 4.90 23.99
C LEU A 103 -8.02 4.30 24.75
N THR A 104 -7.77 4.76 25.97
CA THR A 104 -6.91 4.10 26.96
C THR A 104 -7.78 3.43 28.02
N LYS A 105 -8.29 2.23 27.72
CA LYS A 105 -8.52 1.17 28.71
C LYS A 105 -8.34 -0.20 28.06
#